data_AF-A0AAC9LKV5-F1
#
_entry.id   AF-A0AAC9LKV5-F1
#
_cell.length_a   1.000
_cell.length_b   1.000
_cell.length_c   1.000
_cell.angle_alpha   90.00
_cell.angle_beta   90.00
_cell.angle_gamma   90.00
#
_symmetry.space_group_name_H-M   'P 1'
#
loop_
_entity.id
_entity.type
_entity.pdbx_description
1 polymer ?
#
loop_
_entity_poly.entity_id
_entity_poly.type
_entity_poly.pdbx_seq_one_letter_code
_entity_poly.pdbx_strand_id
1 'polypeptide(L)' 'MKKRQHWIIEGIFFGIIMLVFSSLFDFLNHDFIWRNFPKRIIIWLIGGLLYGFITHLANKKYLNKIKENERNNN' A
#
# COMPACT_ATOMS: atom_id res chain seq x y z
N MET A 1 14.32 -13.98 0.43
CA MET A 1 13.42 -13.64 -0.70
C MET A 1 13.93 -12.40 -1.42
N LYS A 2 13.92 -12.39 -2.77
CA LYS A 2 14.53 -11.33 -3.61
C LYS A 2 13.90 -9.96 -3.32
N LYS A 3 14.72 -8.94 -3.00
CA LYS A 3 14.34 -7.54 -2.64
C LYS A 3 13.31 -6.85 -3.56
N ARG A 4 13.00 -7.39 -4.74
CA ARG A 4 12.09 -6.78 -5.73
C ARG A 4 10.60 -6.95 -5.43
N GLN A 5 10.19 -7.86 -4.54
CA GLN A 5 8.76 -8.10 -4.24
C GLN A 5 8.30 -7.57 -2.87
N HIS A 6 9.16 -6.90 -2.11
CA HIS A 6 8.81 -6.36 -0.79
C HIS A 6 7.61 -5.40 -0.85
N TRP A 7 7.53 -4.59 -1.90
CA TRP A 7 6.48 -3.61 -2.08
C TRP A 7 5.07 -4.21 -2.19
N ILE A 8 4.94 -5.44 -2.69
CA ILE A 8 3.65 -6.13 -2.78
C ILE A 8 3.20 -6.53 -1.38
N ILE A 9 4.11 -7.06 -0.58
CA ILE A 9 3.83 -7.47 0.81
C ILE A 9 3.47 -6.25 1.65
N GLU A 10 4.24 -5.15 1.53
CA GLU A 10 3.96 -3.88 2.19
C GLU A 10 2.59 -3.32 1.79
N GLY A 11 2.25 -3.38 0.49
CA GLY A 11 0.96 -2.94 -0.02
C GLY A 11 -0.22 -3.77 0.49
N ILE A 12 -0.09 -5.11 0.48
CA ILE A 12 -1.11 -6.01 1.02
C ILE A 12 -1.28 -5.79 2.52
N PHE A 13 -0.17 -5.67 3.26
CA PHE A 13 -0.21 -5.43 4.71
C PHE A 13 -0.91 -4.11 5.04
N PHE A 14 -0.61 -3.05 4.31
CA PHE A 14 -1.31 -1.77 4.42
C PHE A 14 -2.81 -1.90 4.12
N GLY A 15 -3.18 -2.60 3.05
CA GLY A 15 -4.58 -2.85 2.70
C GLY A 15 -5.35 -3.60 3.79
N ILE A 16 -4.73 -4.60 4.42
CA ILE A 16 -5.32 -5.35 5.54
C ILE A 16 -5.53 -4.43 6.75
N ILE A 17 -4.52 -3.65 7.13
CA ILE A 17 -4.63 -2.70 8.24
C ILE A 17 -5.79 -1.73 7.99
N MET A 18 -5.84 -1.12 6.81
CA MET A 18 -6.88 -0.17 6.48
C MET A 18 -8.26 -0.80 6.46
N LEU A 19 -8.38 -2.06 6.03
CA LEU A 19 -9.64 -2.79 6.10
C LEU A 19 -10.13 -2.97 7.54
N VAL A 20 -9.22 -3.34 8.46
CA VAL A 20 -9.55 -3.50 9.88
C VAL A 20 -10.00 -2.16 10.47
N PHE A 21 -9.23 -1.09 10.27
CA PHE A 21 -9.58 0.24 10.75
C PHE A 21 -10.90 0.74 10.18
N SER A 22 -11.10 0.58 8.88
CA SER A 22 -12.34 0.96 8.20
C SER A 22 -13.55 0.19 8.72
N SER A 23 -13.37 -1.09 9.06
CA SER A 23 -14.43 -1.92 9.64
C SER A 23 -14.74 -1.55 11.09
N LEU A 24 -13.71 -1.24 11.89
CA LEU A 24 -13.87 -0.73 13.26
C LEU A 24 -14.60 0.61 13.25
N PHE A 25 -14.27 1.51 12.33
CA PHE A 25 -14.91 2.82 12.23
C PHE A 25 -16.39 2.69 11.88
N ASP A 26 -16.73 1.85 10.90
CA ASP A 26 -18.13 1.54 10.57
C ASP A 26 -18.89 0.94 11.76
N PHE A 27 -18.24 0.03 12.49
CA PHE A 27 -18.83 -0.61 13.66
C PHE A 27 -19.14 0.41 14.76
N LEU A 28 -18.21 1.33 15.04
CA LEU A 28 -18.41 2.41 16.02
C LEU A 28 -19.54 3.37 15.61
N ASN A 29 -19.69 3.65 14.32
CA ASN A 29 -20.74 4.53 13.80
C ASN A 29 -22.10 3.84 13.60
N HIS A 30 -22.23 2.55 13.94
CA HIS A 30 -23.44 1.75 13.70
C HIS A 30 -23.88 1.62 12.23
N ASP A 31 -23.03 2.04 11.29
CA ASP A 31 -23.26 1.97 9.84
C ASP A 31 -22.72 0.67 9.21
N PHE A 32 -22.44 -0.34 10.04
CA PHE A 32 -21.84 -1.59 9.57
C PHE A 32 -22.85 -2.43 8.76
N ILE A 33 -22.77 -2.31 7.44
CA ILE A 33 -23.61 -3.07 6.49
C ILE A 33 -22.82 -4.25 5.93
N TRP A 34 -23.17 -5.47 6.36
CA TRP A 34 -22.58 -6.72 5.87
C TRP A 34 -22.60 -6.87 4.34
N ARG A 35 -23.63 -6.35 3.67
CA ARG A 35 -23.75 -6.37 2.21
C ARG A 35 -22.63 -5.61 1.49
N ASN A 36 -22.08 -4.58 2.13
CA ASN A 36 -21.02 -3.75 1.55
C ASN A 36 -19.61 -4.24 1.94
N PHE A 37 -19.52 -5.18 2.89
CA PHE A 37 -18.26 -5.70 3.38
C PHE A 37 -17.38 -6.32 2.28
N PRO A 38 -17.89 -7.16 1.35
CA PRO A 38 -17.08 -7.70 0.25
C PRO A 38 -16.53 -6.61 -0.68
N LYS A 39 -17.33 -5.56 -0.96
CA LYS A 39 -16.88 -4.42 -1.78
C LYS A 39 -15.74 -3.69 -1.08
N ARG A 40 -15.83 -3.50 0.24
CA ARG A 40 -14.79 -2.88 1.06
C ARG A 40 -13.48 -3.67 1.04
N ILE A 41 -13.56 -5.01 1.08
CA ILE A 41 -12.39 -5.90 0.91
C ILE A 41 -11.67 -5.62 -0.41
N ILE A 42 -12.41 -5.60 -1.52
CA ILE A 42 -11.84 -5.36 -2.84
C ILE A 42 -11.22 -3.96 -2.93
N ILE A 43 -11.91 -2.94 -2.42
CA ILE A 43 -11.42 -1.55 -2.42
C ILE A 43 -10.09 -1.43 -1.66
N TRP A 44 -10.00 -2.00 -0.46
CA TRP A 44 -8.78 -1.90 0.34
C TRP A 44 -7.63 -2.78 -0.18
N LEU A 45 -7.93 -3.95 -0.77
CA LEU A 45 -6.93 -4.74 -1.46
C LEU A 45 -6.34 -4.00 -2.67
N ILE A 46 -7.19 -3.41 -3.50
CA ILE A 46 -6.74 -2.61 -4.65
C ILE A 46 -5.96 -1.38 -4.17
N GLY A 47 -6.49 -0.65 -3.18
CA GLY A 47 -5.84 0.53 -2.61
C GLY A 47 -4.47 0.20 -2.00
N GLY A 48 -4.36 -0.91 -1.28
CA GLY A 48 -3.09 -1.40 -0.72
C GLY A 48 -2.09 -1.78 -1.81
N LEU A 49 -2.52 -2.48 -2.85
CA LEU A 49 -1.65 -2.80 -3.99
C LEU A 49 -1.16 -1.53 -4.70
N LEU A 50 -2.05 -0.55 -4.89
CA LEU A 50 -1.73 0.73 -5.51
C LEU A 50 -0.70 1.49 -4.69
N TYR A 51 -0.89 1.53 -3.37
CA TYR A 51 0.05 2.14 -2.43
C TYR A 51 1.43 1.48 -2.53
N GLY A 52 1.50 0.16 -2.44
CA GLY A 52 2.76 -0.57 -2.59
C GLY A 52 3.46 -0.27 -3.93
N PHE A 53 2.68 -0.20 -5.02
CA PHE A 53 3.22 0.11 -6.35
C PHE A 53 3.79 1.53 -6.43
N ILE A 54 3.11 2.52 -5.86
CA ILE A 54 3.59 3.91 -5.80
C ILE A 54 4.87 3.99 -4.99
N THR A 55 4.93 3.34 -3.83
CA THR A 55 6.13 3.28 -2.98
C THR A 55 7.31 2.64 -3.70
N HIS A 56 7.05 1.59 -4.49
CA HIS A 56 8.07 0.97 -5.33
C HIS A 56 8.63 1.93 -6.38
N LEU A 57 7.75 2.65 -7.08
CA LEU A 57 8.14 3.64 -8.09
C LEU A 57 8.91 4.81 -7.46
N ALA A 58 8.47 5.30 -6.30
CA ALA A 58 9.13 6.36 -5.55
C ALA A 58 10.56 5.94 -5.13
N ASN A 59 10.71 4.75 -4.56
CA ASN A 59 12.02 4.21 -4.19
C ASN A 59 12.93 4.04 -5.41
N LYS A 60 12.40 3.56 -6.54
CA LYS A 60 13.20 3.42 -7.76
C LYS A 60 13.68 4.76 -8.30
N LYS A 61 12.82 5.79 -8.31
CA LYS A 61 13.20 7.15 -8.73
C LYS A 61 14.25 7.75 -7.78
N TYR A 62 14.06 7.57 -6.47
CA TYR A 62 14.97 8.11 -5.46
C TYR A 62 16.36 7.46 -5.55
N LEU A 63 16.42 6.14 -5.69
CA LEU A 63 17.69 5.41 -5.86
C LEU A 63 18.43 5.78 -7.15
N ASN A 64 17.70 6.03 -8.24
CA ASN A 64 18.31 6.49 -9.49
C ASN A 64 18.90 7.90 -9.34
N LYS A 65 18.21 8.80 -8.62
CA LYS A 65 18.69 10.16 -8.36
C LYS A 65 19.96 10.18 -7.49
N ILE A 66 20.05 9.30 -6.50
CA ILE A 66 21.27 9.16 -5.67
C ILE A 66 22.45 8.69 -6.53
N LYS A 67 22.26 7.65 -7.35
CA LYS A 67 23.33 7.13 -8.23
C LYS A 67 23.83 8.14 -9.24
N GLU A 68 22.95 9.01 -9.75
CA GLU A 68 23.32 10.08 -10.67
C GLU A 68 24.18 11.14 -9.99
N ASN A 69 23.82 11.54 -8.76
CA ASN A 69 24.63 12.47 -7.97
C ASN A 69 26.01 11.91 -7.59
N GLU A 70 26.10 10.62 -7.21
CA GLU A 70 27.40 9.99 -6.94
C GLU A 70 28.31 9.93 -8.17
N ARG A 71 27.73 9.78 -9.37
CA ARG A 71 28.50 9.73 -10.62
C ARG A 71 28.98 11.10 -11.09
N ASN A 72 28.28 12.18 -10.74
CA ASN A 72 28.67 13.55 -11.08
C ASN A 72 29.63 14.18 -10.07
N ASN A 73 29.79 13.59 -8.87
CA ASN A 73 30.70 14.05 -7.81
C ASN A 73 32.04 13.29 -7.76
N ASN A 74 32.28 12.35 -8.68
CA ASN A 74 33.54 11.63 -8.88
C ASN A 74 34.11 11.97 -10.26
#